data_AF-A0A2E1DKF5-F1
#
_entry.id   AF-A0A2E1DKF5-F1
#
_cell.length_a   1.000
_cell.length_b   1.000
_cell.length_c   1.000
_cell.angle_alpha   90.00
_cell.angle_beta   90.00
_cell.angle_gamma   90.00
#
_symmetry.space_group_name_H-M   'P 1'
#
loop_
_entity.id
_entity.type
_entity.pdbx_description
1 polymer ?
#
loop_
_entity_poly.entity_id
_entity_poly.type
_entity_poly.pdbx_seq_one_letter_code
_entity_poly.pdbx_strand_id
1 'polypeptide(L)'
;MEPEERKELPAPHNLPTGDFYLYPVVASIVKAEIRERTVVVEWSDSAVSEFHFLWLRDNCPCCVHPYTLEQTYEVVNAPKNLRPAEIEVVSSGALAIEWEPEDHKSIFHPGWLKKHCYSNQAPTSPNMKSVSWDSSTRVKPDEYDWEKIIRDEEVELQWLQSVQISGCALVHGVPQTDPAVGEVANRIGVVRHSNFGDLFDVRVDFDPVSNSNTGLELPPHTDLPTREYQPGMQLLHCIKNNVQGGNSTLV
;
A
#
# COMPACT_ATOMS: atom_id res chain seq x y z
N MET A 1 -2.94 -2.46 11.60
CA MET A 1 -3.18 -2.58 13.06
C MET A 1 -4.53 -3.22 13.24
N GLU A 2 -4.58 -4.27 14.04
CA GLU A 2 -5.82 -5.02 14.26
C GLU A 2 -6.87 -4.19 15.02
N PRO A 3 -8.18 -4.42 14.80
CA PRO A 3 -9.24 -3.67 15.48
C PRO A 3 -9.19 -3.72 17.00
N GLU A 4 -8.71 -4.83 17.58
CA GLU A 4 -8.55 -4.96 19.04
C GLU A 4 -7.38 -4.14 19.57
N GLU A 5 -6.24 -4.14 18.88
CA GLU A 5 -5.06 -3.34 19.26
C GLU A 5 -5.36 -1.85 19.22
N ARG A 6 -6.19 -1.42 18.25
CA ARG A 6 -6.59 -0.02 18.11
C ARG A 6 -7.32 0.51 19.35
N LYS A 7 -8.11 -0.31 20.05
CA LYS A 7 -8.91 0.13 21.21
C LYS A 7 -8.04 0.64 22.37
N GLU A 8 -6.79 0.19 22.44
CA GLU A 8 -5.82 0.57 23.47
C GLU A 8 -5.15 1.94 23.20
N LEU A 9 -5.38 2.53 22.02
CA LEU A 9 -4.82 3.83 21.66
C LEU A 9 -5.54 4.98 22.40
N PRO A 10 -4.87 6.13 22.63
CA PRO A 10 -5.54 7.32 23.13
C PRO A 10 -6.55 7.86 22.10
N ALA A 11 -7.64 8.47 22.57
CA ALA A 11 -8.57 9.17 21.70
C ALA A 11 -7.87 10.32 20.93
N PRO A 12 -8.22 10.57 19.66
CA PRO A 12 -9.25 9.89 18.87
C PRO A 12 -8.80 8.58 18.19
N HIS A 13 -7.55 8.15 18.36
CA HIS A 13 -6.97 7.03 17.61
C HIS A 13 -7.55 5.65 17.94
N ASN A 14 -8.28 5.53 19.04
CA ASN A 14 -9.09 4.34 19.35
C ASN A 14 -10.37 4.21 18.51
N LEU A 15 -10.74 5.24 17.74
CA LEU A 15 -11.92 5.18 16.88
C LEU A 15 -11.66 4.32 15.64
N PRO A 16 -12.64 3.50 15.21
CA PRO A 16 -12.54 2.74 13.97
C PRO A 16 -12.46 3.68 12.76
N THR A 17 -11.71 3.27 11.73
CA THR A 17 -11.56 4.00 10.46
C THR A 17 -12.07 3.23 9.25
N GLY A 18 -12.63 2.02 9.45
CA GLY A 18 -13.07 1.15 8.34
C GLY A 18 -11.92 0.45 7.61
N ASP A 19 -10.68 0.57 8.11
CA ASP A 19 -9.47 0.00 7.53
C ASP A 19 -8.41 -0.29 8.62
N PHE A 20 -7.29 -0.90 8.22
CA PHE A 20 -6.18 -1.26 9.11
C PHE A 20 -5.16 -0.12 9.31
N TYR A 21 -5.38 1.05 8.71
CA TYR A 21 -4.42 2.16 8.71
C TYR A 21 -4.60 3.08 9.93
N LEU A 22 -3.48 3.67 10.36
CA LEU A 22 -3.49 4.76 11.33
C LEU A 22 -3.43 6.10 10.62
N TYR A 23 -4.22 7.05 11.10
CA TYR A 23 -4.33 8.37 10.50
C TYR A 23 -3.80 9.42 11.46
N PRO A 24 -2.69 10.11 11.14
CA PRO A 24 -2.24 11.23 11.95
C PRO A 24 -3.28 12.36 11.92
N VAL A 25 -3.53 12.98 13.07
CA VAL A 25 -4.38 14.18 13.16
C VAL A 25 -3.52 15.41 12.92
N VAL A 26 -3.33 15.75 11.65
CA VAL A 26 -2.51 16.91 11.24
C VAL A 26 -3.23 18.26 11.40
N ALA A 27 -4.57 18.24 11.49
CA ALA A 27 -5.40 19.39 11.85
C ALA A 27 -6.67 18.89 12.57
N SER A 28 -7.13 19.63 13.56
CA SER A 28 -8.39 19.34 14.27
C SER A 28 -9.58 19.98 13.56
N ILE A 29 -10.77 19.42 13.81
CA ILE A 29 -12.03 20.02 13.36
C ILE A 29 -12.33 21.20 14.28
N VAL A 30 -12.44 22.40 13.71
CA VAL A 30 -12.82 23.62 14.44
C VAL A 30 -14.34 23.78 14.43
N LYS A 31 -14.95 23.49 13.28
CA LYS A 31 -16.40 23.62 13.08
C LYS A 31 -16.87 22.66 12.00
N ALA A 32 -18.08 22.15 12.16
CA ALA A 32 -18.78 21.38 11.14
C ALA A 32 -20.20 21.94 10.97
N GLU A 33 -20.67 22.05 9.73
CA GLU A 33 -21.99 22.56 9.41
C GLU A 33 -22.62 21.83 8.23
N ILE A 34 -23.94 21.68 8.25
CA ILE A 34 -24.71 21.11 7.15
C ILE A 34 -24.94 22.20 6.11
N ARG A 35 -24.52 21.98 4.86
CA ARG A 35 -24.84 22.85 3.73
C ARG A 35 -25.39 22.03 2.58
N GLU A 36 -26.62 22.32 2.15
CA GLU A 36 -27.27 21.61 1.05
C GLU A 36 -27.25 20.07 1.20
N ARG A 37 -26.36 19.39 0.46
CA ARG A 37 -26.17 17.92 0.46
C ARG A 37 -24.82 17.48 1.03
N THR A 38 -24.09 18.40 1.68
CA THR A 38 -22.76 18.17 2.22
C THR A 38 -22.67 18.57 3.69
N VAL A 39 -21.73 17.94 4.39
CA VAL A 39 -21.18 18.45 5.64
C VAL A 39 -19.89 19.18 5.31
N VAL A 40 -19.83 20.45 5.69
CA VAL A 40 -18.66 21.31 5.53
C VAL A 40 -17.89 21.31 6.83
N VAL A 41 -16.60 21.00 6.74
CA VAL A 41 -15.69 20.87 7.88
C VAL A 41 -14.60 21.94 7.76
N GLU A 42 -14.57 22.86 8.72
CA GLU A 42 -13.52 23.87 8.87
C GLU A 42 -12.43 23.31 9.79
N TRP A 43 -11.18 23.35 9.32
CA TRP A 43 -10.03 22.78 10.02
C TRP A 43 -9.17 23.84 10.71
N SER A 44 -8.38 23.42 11.70
CA SER A 44 -7.46 24.31 12.43
C SER A 44 -6.34 24.92 11.57
N ASP A 45 -6.06 24.37 10.39
CA ASP A 45 -5.14 24.91 9.39
C ASP A 45 -5.83 25.83 8.37
N SER A 46 -7.06 26.27 8.65
CA SER A 46 -7.89 27.12 7.79
C SER A 46 -8.36 26.47 6.48
N ALA A 47 -8.05 25.19 6.24
CA ALA A 47 -8.65 24.46 5.13
C ALA A 47 -10.14 24.24 5.38
N VAL A 48 -10.91 24.02 4.31
CA VAL A 48 -12.35 23.72 4.37
C VAL A 48 -12.66 22.50 3.52
N SER A 49 -13.12 21.40 4.11
CA SER A 49 -13.48 20.18 3.37
C SER A 49 -14.98 20.04 3.22
N GLU A 50 -15.44 19.52 2.09
CA GLU A 50 -16.85 19.23 1.86
C GLU A 50 -17.07 17.73 1.61
N PHE A 51 -18.00 17.14 2.35
CA PHE A 51 -18.31 15.71 2.27
C PHE A 51 -19.81 15.50 2.01
N HIS A 52 -20.16 14.79 0.94
CA HIS A 52 -21.53 14.47 0.59
C HIS A 52 -22.12 13.51 1.61
N PHE A 53 -23.40 13.70 1.97
CA PHE A 53 -24.10 12.85 2.93
C PHE A 53 -23.99 11.36 2.59
N LEU A 54 -24.22 11.03 1.31
CA LEU A 54 -24.17 9.65 0.84
C LEU A 54 -22.77 9.06 0.97
N TRP A 55 -21.72 9.84 0.69
CA TRP A 55 -20.33 9.38 0.82
C TRP A 55 -19.96 9.11 2.28
N LEU A 56 -20.32 10.01 3.19
CA LEU A 56 -20.10 9.82 4.62
C LEU A 56 -20.82 8.57 5.13
N ARG A 57 -22.09 8.39 4.77
CA ARG A 57 -22.89 7.24 5.21
C ARG A 57 -22.38 5.92 4.65
N ASP A 58 -21.98 5.91 3.38
CA ASP A 58 -21.38 4.75 2.70
C ASP A 58 -20.06 4.32 3.36
N ASN A 59 -19.26 5.30 3.78
CA ASN A 59 -17.98 5.06 4.44
C ASN A 59 -18.09 5.11 5.98
N CYS A 60 -19.24 4.75 6.54
CA CYS A 60 -19.41 4.75 7.99
C CYS A 60 -18.48 3.72 8.66
N PRO A 61 -17.60 4.12 9.60
CA PRO A 61 -16.63 3.19 10.19
C PRO A 61 -17.22 2.05 11.03
N CYS A 62 -18.51 2.12 11.42
CA CYS A 62 -19.18 1.03 12.13
C CYS A 62 -20.01 0.12 11.21
N CYS A 63 -20.08 0.42 9.90
CA CYS A 63 -20.76 -0.37 8.89
C CYS A 63 -19.81 -1.26 8.10
N VAL A 64 -18.85 -1.86 8.82
CA VAL A 64 -17.92 -2.86 8.29
C VAL A 64 -17.91 -4.07 9.22
N HIS A 65 -17.58 -5.24 8.69
CA HIS A 65 -17.45 -6.44 9.48
C HIS A 65 -16.27 -6.28 10.46
N PRO A 66 -16.43 -6.58 11.77
CA PRO A 66 -15.47 -6.19 12.81
C PRO A 66 -14.07 -6.80 12.67
N TYR A 67 -13.92 -7.87 11.87
CA TYR A 67 -12.63 -8.54 11.67
C TYR A 67 -12.08 -8.35 10.25
N THR A 68 -12.92 -8.47 9.22
CA THR A 68 -12.48 -8.40 7.81
C THR A 68 -12.48 -6.98 7.29
N LEU A 69 -13.17 -6.06 7.98
CA LEU A 69 -13.40 -4.67 7.57
C LEU A 69 -14.12 -4.56 6.22
N GLU A 70 -14.78 -5.64 5.78
CA GLU A 70 -15.62 -5.66 4.60
C GLU A 70 -16.90 -4.86 4.85
N GLN A 71 -17.31 -4.06 3.87
CA GLN A 71 -18.48 -3.21 3.96
C GLN A 71 -19.76 -4.03 4.19
N THR A 72 -20.56 -3.64 5.18
CA THR A 72 -21.84 -4.27 5.51
C THR A 72 -23.05 -3.39 5.22
N TYR A 73 -22.82 -2.14 4.78
CA TYR A 73 -23.87 -1.23 4.36
C TYR A 73 -23.88 -1.09 2.84
N GLU A 74 -25.01 -1.33 2.21
CA GLU A 74 -25.18 -1.20 0.77
C GLU A 74 -25.75 0.19 0.44
N VAL A 75 -24.96 1.04 -0.21
CA VAL A 75 -25.36 2.43 -0.53
C VAL A 75 -26.63 2.52 -1.36
N VAL A 76 -26.93 1.50 -2.17
CA VAL A 76 -28.16 1.42 -2.97
C VAL A 76 -29.42 1.30 -2.11
N ASN A 77 -29.28 0.86 -0.86
CA ASN A 77 -30.37 0.75 0.11
C ASN A 77 -30.54 2.02 0.95
N ALA A 78 -29.66 3.01 0.79
CA ALA A 78 -29.77 4.29 1.49
C ALA A 78 -31.10 4.99 1.17
N PRO A 79 -31.80 5.56 2.16
CA PRO A 79 -32.97 6.37 1.92
C PRO A 79 -32.67 7.52 0.95
N LYS A 80 -33.55 7.75 -0.03
CA LYS A 80 -33.37 8.82 -1.03
C LYS A 80 -33.28 10.22 -0.41
N ASN A 81 -33.90 10.39 0.76
CA ASN A 81 -33.91 11.61 1.56
C ASN A 81 -32.93 11.56 2.75
N LEU A 82 -31.95 10.66 2.72
CA LEU A 82 -30.91 10.56 3.74
C LEU A 82 -30.22 11.92 3.94
N ARG A 83 -30.20 12.36 5.20
CA ARG A 83 -29.53 13.59 5.64
C ARG A 83 -29.09 13.47 7.10
N PRO A 84 -28.12 14.26 7.56
CA PRO A 84 -27.87 14.44 8.98
C PRO A 84 -29.09 15.06 9.67
N ALA A 85 -29.57 14.42 10.73
CA ALA A 85 -30.49 15.02 11.69
C ALA A 85 -29.72 15.97 12.63
N GLU A 86 -28.54 15.53 13.07
CA GLU A 86 -27.65 16.28 13.94
C GLU A 86 -26.19 15.99 13.57
N ILE A 87 -25.33 17.00 13.76
CA ILE A 87 -23.88 16.85 13.66
C ILE A 87 -23.23 17.48 14.89
N GLU A 88 -22.18 16.82 15.39
CA GLU A 88 -21.47 17.27 16.58
C GLU A 88 -19.96 17.00 16.42
N VAL A 89 -19.12 17.95 16.84
CA VAL A 89 -17.71 17.68 17.08
C VAL A 89 -17.56 17.26 18.53
N VAL A 90 -17.44 15.95 18.76
CA VAL A 90 -17.41 15.38 20.12
C VAL A 90 -16.07 15.68 20.82
N SER A 91 -16.00 15.44 22.14
CA SER A 91 -14.83 15.77 22.96
C SER A 91 -13.51 15.10 22.52
N SER A 92 -13.57 14.00 21.76
CA SER A 92 -12.39 13.36 21.15
C SER A 92 -11.86 14.10 19.92
N GLY A 93 -12.57 15.12 19.43
CA GLY A 93 -12.26 15.84 18.18
C GLY A 93 -12.79 15.16 16.91
N ALA A 94 -13.57 14.08 17.06
CA ALA A 94 -14.22 13.37 15.96
C ALA A 94 -15.52 14.05 15.53
N LEU A 95 -15.92 13.84 14.27
CA LEU A 95 -17.22 14.26 13.77
C LEU A 95 -18.24 13.14 14.01
N ALA A 96 -19.23 13.39 14.86
CA ALA A 96 -20.39 12.54 15.02
C ALA A 96 -21.54 13.05 14.14
N ILE A 97 -22.24 12.12 13.48
CA ILE A 97 -23.41 12.41 12.64
C ILE A 97 -24.52 11.45 13.05
N GLU A 98 -25.67 12.01 13.44
CA GLU A 98 -26.92 11.26 13.59
C GLU A 98 -27.72 11.39 12.30
N TRP A 99 -28.09 10.27 11.70
CA TRP A 99 -28.76 10.26 10.41
C TRP A 99 -30.27 10.31 10.57
N GLU A 100 -30.96 10.74 9.51
CA GLU A 100 -32.39 10.53 9.33
C GLU A 100 -32.66 10.21 7.85
N PRO A 101 -33.68 9.40 7.54
CA PRO A 101 -34.64 8.77 8.47
C PRO A 101 -34.11 7.50 9.16
N GLU A 102 -32.84 7.11 8.93
CA GLU A 102 -32.24 5.96 9.63
C GLU A 102 -31.94 6.31 11.10
N ASP A 103 -32.30 5.44 12.05
CA ASP A 103 -31.81 5.54 13.43
C ASP A 103 -30.37 4.99 13.50
N HIS A 104 -29.43 5.80 13.02
CA HIS A 104 -28.02 5.41 12.89
C HIS A 104 -27.09 6.57 13.25
N LYS A 105 -25.96 6.24 13.90
CA LYS A 105 -24.91 7.20 14.27
C LYS A 105 -23.57 6.79 13.71
N SER A 106 -22.94 7.71 12.97
CA SER A 106 -21.59 7.54 12.46
C SER A 106 -20.62 8.45 13.23
N ILE A 107 -19.44 7.94 13.58
CA ILE A 107 -18.38 8.71 14.24
C ILE A 107 -17.12 8.59 13.39
N PHE A 108 -16.63 9.72 12.89
CA PHE A 108 -15.51 9.76 11.95
C PHE A 108 -14.26 10.32 12.60
N HIS A 109 -13.16 9.56 12.48
CA HIS A 109 -11.83 9.99 12.92
C HIS A 109 -11.37 11.23 12.13
N PRO A 110 -10.91 12.31 12.79
CA PRO A 110 -10.60 13.57 12.10
C PRO A 110 -9.45 13.45 11.09
N GLY A 111 -8.41 12.68 11.42
CA GLY A 111 -7.32 12.39 10.48
C GLY A 111 -7.77 11.56 9.27
N TRP A 112 -8.75 10.67 9.44
CA TRP A 112 -9.27 9.86 8.34
C TRP A 112 -10.11 10.73 7.39
N LEU A 113 -11.00 11.56 7.95
CA LEU A 113 -11.77 12.54 7.17
C LEU A 113 -10.86 13.47 6.38
N LYS A 114 -9.86 14.06 7.03
CA LYS A 114 -8.95 15.00 6.37
C LYS A 114 -8.16 14.34 5.24
N LYS A 115 -7.68 13.10 5.45
CA LYS A 115 -6.97 12.33 4.43
C LYS A 115 -7.85 11.98 3.22
N HIS A 116 -9.13 11.73 3.44
CA HIS A 116 -10.09 11.35 2.39
C HIS A 116 -10.93 12.50 1.83
N CYS A 117 -10.66 13.75 2.25
CA CYS A 117 -11.29 14.93 1.66
C CYS A 117 -11.04 14.98 0.16
N TYR A 118 -12.08 14.85 -0.67
CA TYR A 118 -11.98 14.94 -2.14
C TYR A 118 -12.27 16.34 -2.70
N SER A 119 -12.88 17.24 -1.92
CA SER A 119 -13.29 18.58 -2.40
C SER A 119 -12.11 19.51 -2.72
N ASN A 120 -10.94 19.26 -2.12
CA ASN A 120 -9.75 20.12 -2.22
C ASN A 120 -8.50 19.40 -2.72
N GLN A 121 -8.60 18.20 -3.32
CA GLN A 121 -7.39 17.43 -3.61
C GLN A 121 -6.59 17.98 -4.79
N ALA A 122 -5.34 18.36 -4.52
CA ALA A 122 -4.23 17.91 -5.36
C ALA A 122 -4.02 16.41 -5.12
N PRO A 123 -3.66 15.61 -6.14
CA PRO A 123 -3.54 14.16 -6.02
C PRO A 123 -2.47 13.80 -5.00
N THR A 124 -2.87 13.33 -3.82
CA THR A 124 -1.95 12.73 -2.86
C THR A 124 -2.12 11.23 -2.88
N SER A 125 -1.59 10.59 -3.93
CA SER A 125 -1.22 9.18 -3.79
C SER A 125 -0.23 9.11 -2.63
N PRO A 126 -0.55 8.39 -1.54
CA PRO A 126 0.41 8.13 -0.48
C PRO A 126 1.53 7.19 -0.94
N ASN A 127 1.43 6.63 -2.16
CA ASN A 127 2.50 5.87 -2.76
C ASN A 127 3.73 6.76 -2.87
N MET A 128 4.81 6.31 -2.23
CA MET A 128 6.16 6.82 -2.47
C MET A 128 6.35 7.02 -3.97
N LYS A 129 6.68 8.25 -4.36
CA LYS A 129 6.91 8.56 -5.76
C LYS A 129 8.15 7.81 -6.22
N SER A 130 8.01 7.03 -7.27
CA SER A 130 9.15 6.44 -7.94
C SER A 130 10.11 7.53 -8.39
N VAL A 131 11.41 7.32 -8.17
CA VAL A 131 12.46 8.22 -8.60
C VAL A 131 13.22 7.54 -9.73
N SER A 132 13.09 8.08 -10.94
CA SER A 132 13.91 7.66 -12.08
C SER A 132 15.38 7.99 -11.81
N TRP A 133 16.27 7.10 -12.21
CA TRP A 133 17.70 7.25 -12.05
C TRP A 133 18.44 6.68 -13.25
N ASP A 134 19.68 7.11 -13.41
CA ASP A 134 20.64 6.63 -14.40
C ASP A 134 22.04 6.64 -13.77
N SER A 135 23.06 6.27 -14.54
CA SER A 135 24.43 6.26 -14.05
C SER A 135 24.97 7.63 -13.62
N SER A 136 24.32 8.75 -14.00
CA SER A 136 24.73 10.09 -13.59
C SER A 136 24.21 10.49 -12.21
N THR A 137 23.08 9.90 -11.81
CA THR A 137 22.39 10.17 -10.53
C THR A 137 22.64 9.08 -9.50
N ARG A 138 22.88 7.85 -9.96
CA ARG A 138 23.08 6.68 -9.10
C ARG A 138 23.93 5.61 -9.79
N VAL A 139 25.06 5.28 -9.17
CA VAL A 139 26.04 4.33 -9.74
C VAL A 139 25.60 2.88 -9.61
N LYS A 140 24.84 2.54 -8.57
CA LYS A 140 24.37 1.17 -8.29
C LYS A 140 23.06 1.16 -7.47
N PRO A 141 22.30 0.06 -7.48
CA PRO A 141 21.17 -0.14 -6.58
C PRO A 141 21.57 -0.08 -5.10
N ASP A 142 20.59 0.11 -4.22
CA ASP A 142 20.81 0.08 -2.77
C ASP A 142 21.13 -1.34 -2.37
N GLU A 143 22.01 -1.47 -1.39
CA GLU A 143 22.54 -2.75 -0.95
C GLU A 143 22.06 -3.05 0.45
N TYR A 144 21.53 -4.24 0.63
CA TYR A 144 21.05 -4.75 1.90
C TYR A 144 21.73 -6.07 2.24
N ASP A 145 21.79 -6.37 3.52
CA ASP A 145 22.32 -7.62 4.04
C ASP A 145 21.16 -8.52 4.45
N TRP A 146 21.15 -9.76 3.96
CA TRP A 146 20.07 -10.71 4.18
C TRP A 146 19.82 -10.98 5.67
N GLU A 147 20.88 -11.13 6.47
CA GLU A 147 20.76 -11.38 7.91
C GLU A 147 20.13 -10.19 8.64
N LYS A 148 20.36 -8.96 8.17
CA LYS A 148 19.69 -7.78 8.73
C LYS A 148 18.22 -7.72 8.32
N ILE A 149 17.91 -7.97 7.04
CA ILE A 149 16.52 -7.99 6.54
C ILE A 149 15.67 -8.95 7.40
N ILE A 150 16.15 -10.16 7.67
CA ILE A 150 15.36 -11.16 8.40
C ILE A 150 15.26 -10.92 9.91
N ARG A 151 16.09 -10.04 10.49
CA ARG A 151 16.17 -9.79 11.94
C ARG A 151 15.60 -8.46 12.38
N ASP A 152 15.50 -7.49 11.48
CA ASP A 152 15.14 -6.12 11.80
C ASP A 152 14.06 -5.62 10.82
N GLU A 153 12.84 -5.44 11.34
CA GLU A 153 11.68 -4.98 10.57
C GLU A 153 11.88 -3.60 9.95
N GLU A 154 12.69 -2.73 10.57
CA GLU A 154 13.00 -1.42 10.01
C GLU A 154 13.92 -1.55 8.78
N VAL A 155 14.87 -2.48 8.81
CA VAL A 155 15.73 -2.77 7.65
C VAL A 155 14.93 -3.43 6.53
N GLU A 156 14.03 -4.36 6.87
CA GLU A 156 13.10 -4.96 5.90
C GLU A 156 12.22 -3.89 5.24
N LEU A 157 11.65 -2.98 6.04
CA LEU A 157 10.85 -1.86 5.52
C LEU A 157 11.67 -0.99 4.58
N GLN A 158 12.88 -0.59 4.97
CA GLN A 158 13.77 0.22 4.12
C GLN A 158 14.10 -0.47 2.80
N TRP A 159 14.34 -1.79 2.82
CA TRP A 159 14.57 -2.59 1.62
C TRP A 159 13.37 -2.60 0.69
N LEU A 160 12.17 -2.90 1.20
CA LEU A 160 10.92 -2.87 0.43
C LEU A 160 10.64 -1.47 -0.14
N GLN A 161 10.90 -0.44 0.65
CA GLN A 161 10.77 0.95 0.22
C GLN A 161 11.73 1.32 -0.90
N SER A 162 13.00 0.85 -0.84
CA SER A 162 13.98 1.08 -1.91
C SER A 162 13.55 0.42 -3.23
N VAL A 163 13.03 -0.80 -3.18
CA VAL A 163 12.46 -1.48 -4.35
C VAL A 163 11.29 -0.68 -4.92
N GLN A 164 10.37 -0.16 -4.09
CA GLN A 164 9.23 0.64 -4.55
C GLN A 164 9.65 2.00 -5.15
N ILE A 165 10.61 2.70 -4.54
CA ILE A 165 11.05 4.03 -4.98
C ILE A 165 11.90 3.92 -6.24
N SER A 166 12.82 2.96 -6.29
CA SER A 166 13.86 2.95 -7.31
C SER A 166 13.79 1.80 -8.29
N GLY A 167 12.85 0.88 -8.10
CA GLY A 167 12.60 -0.26 -8.99
C GLY A 167 13.51 -1.46 -8.75
N CYS A 168 14.58 -1.35 -7.95
CA CYS A 168 15.48 -2.47 -7.67
C CYS A 168 16.29 -2.28 -6.38
N ALA A 169 16.82 -3.38 -5.86
CA ALA A 169 17.79 -3.43 -4.76
C ALA A 169 18.69 -4.67 -4.91
N LEU A 170 19.88 -4.63 -4.33
CA LEU A 170 20.81 -5.76 -4.25
C LEU A 170 20.83 -6.29 -2.83
N VAL A 171 20.65 -7.61 -2.67
CA VAL A 171 20.72 -8.28 -1.37
C VAL A 171 21.93 -9.19 -1.33
N HIS A 172 22.80 -8.94 -0.35
CA HIS A 172 24.04 -9.70 -0.11
C HIS A 172 23.84 -10.72 0.99
N GLY A 173 24.66 -11.78 0.98
CA GLY A 173 24.67 -12.77 2.05
C GLY A 173 23.49 -13.76 2.04
N VAL A 174 22.70 -13.81 0.97
CA VAL A 174 21.67 -14.84 0.78
C VAL A 174 22.34 -16.22 0.68
N PRO A 175 21.89 -17.25 1.42
CA PRO A 175 22.48 -18.59 1.35
C PRO A 175 22.42 -19.18 -0.05
N GLN A 176 23.52 -19.71 -0.56
CA GLN A 176 23.63 -20.29 -1.92
C GLN A 176 22.94 -21.67 -2.02
N THR A 177 21.63 -21.69 -1.86
CA THR A 177 20.78 -22.87 -1.96
C THR A 177 19.59 -22.59 -2.87
N ASP A 178 19.08 -23.62 -3.53
CA ASP A 178 17.94 -23.53 -4.46
C ASP A 178 16.69 -22.82 -3.87
N PRO A 179 16.25 -23.08 -2.61
CA PRO A 179 15.05 -22.43 -2.08
C PRO A 179 15.26 -20.97 -1.67
N ALA A 180 16.50 -20.49 -1.50
CA ALA A 180 16.77 -19.21 -0.83
C ALA A 180 16.15 -17.99 -1.54
N VAL A 181 16.09 -17.99 -2.87
CA VAL A 181 15.43 -16.90 -3.61
C VAL A 181 13.91 -16.89 -3.37
N GLY A 182 13.31 -18.06 -3.13
CA GLY A 182 11.92 -18.19 -2.73
C GLY A 182 11.69 -17.66 -1.30
N GLU A 183 12.64 -17.86 -0.39
CA GLU A 183 12.59 -17.29 0.96
C GLU A 183 12.63 -15.76 0.93
N VAL A 184 13.48 -15.17 0.08
CA VAL A 184 13.49 -13.71 -0.17
C VAL A 184 12.15 -13.25 -0.76
N ALA A 185 11.62 -13.97 -1.76
CA ALA A 185 10.35 -13.62 -2.39
C ALA A 185 9.17 -13.64 -1.40
N ASN A 186 9.13 -14.64 -0.51
CA ASN A 186 8.08 -14.81 0.50
C ASN A 186 8.07 -13.70 1.56
N ARG A 187 9.15 -12.93 1.70
CA ARG A 187 9.18 -11.71 2.54
C ARG A 187 8.44 -10.54 1.89
N ILE A 188 8.36 -10.53 0.56
CA ILE A 188 7.68 -9.48 -0.21
C ILE A 188 6.21 -9.84 -0.46
N GLY A 189 5.94 -11.08 -0.86
CA GLY A 189 4.60 -11.54 -1.18
C GLY A 189 4.58 -12.97 -1.70
N VAL A 190 3.51 -13.32 -2.42
CA VAL A 190 3.32 -14.68 -2.93
C VAL A 190 4.07 -14.88 -4.24
N VAL A 191 4.85 -15.96 -4.34
CA VAL A 191 5.51 -16.37 -5.58
C VAL A 191 4.47 -16.74 -6.63
N ARG A 192 4.62 -16.18 -7.83
CA ARG A 192 3.71 -16.45 -8.95
C ARG A 192 4.22 -17.65 -9.76
N HIS A 193 3.45 -18.73 -9.73
CA HIS A 193 3.71 -19.90 -10.56
C HIS A 193 3.68 -19.57 -12.06
N SER A 194 4.60 -20.18 -12.82
CA SER A 194 4.64 -20.11 -14.29
C SER A 194 4.83 -21.49 -14.90
N ASN A 195 4.80 -21.58 -16.23
CA ASN A 195 5.16 -22.82 -16.93
C ASN A 195 6.64 -23.24 -16.72
N PHE A 196 7.48 -22.38 -16.14
CA PHE A 196 8.84 -22.71 -15.74
C PHE A 196 8.93 -23.19 -14.28
N GLY A 197 7.79 -23.28 -13.57
CA GLY A 197 7.74 -23.58 -12.14
C GLY A 197 7.59 -22.32 -11.28
N ASP A 198 7.75 -22.51 -9.96
CA ASP A 198 7.81 -21.41 -8.98
C ASP A 198 9.18 -20.74 -8.98
N LEU A 199 10.23 -21.57 -9.06
CA LEU A 199 11.63 -21.18 -9.19
C LEU A 199 12.20 -21.87 -10.43
N PHE A 200 13.11 -21.22 -11.13
CA PHE A 200 13.77 -21.78 -12.30
C PHE A 200 15.25 -21.40 -12.36
N ASP A 201 16.07 -22.32 -12.87
CA ASP A 201 17.51 -22.15 -12.97
C ASP A 201 17.90 -21.43 -14.26
N VAL A 202 18.76 -20.41 -14.13
CA VAL A 202 19.41 -19.75 -15.26
C VAL A 202 20.86 -20.24 -15.36
N ARG A 203 21.12 -21.10 -16.34
CA ARG A 203 22.45 -21.64 -16.63
C ARG A 203 22.55 -22.06 -18.10
N VAL A 204 23.77 -22.17 -18.62
CA VAL A 204 23.98 -22.68 -19.98
C VAL A 204 23.67 -24.18 -20.01
N ASP A 205 22.65 -24.56 -20.78
CA ASP A 205 22.23 -25.96 -20.97
C ASP A 205 22.67 -26.49 -22.35
N PHE A 206 22.76 -27.82 -22.49
CA PHE A 206 23.15 -28.46 -23.77
C PHE A 206 22.06 -28.39 -24.85
N ASP A 207 20.79 -28.40 -24.46
CA ASP A 207 19.63 -28.31 -25.35
C ASP A 207 18.64 -27.25 -24.79
N PRO A 208 18.94 -25.95 -24.98
CA PRO A 208 18.23 -24.88 -24.32
C PRO A 208 16.85 -24.64 -24.94
N VAL A 209 15.82 -24.61 -24.10
CA VAL A 209 14.44 -24.27 -24.50
C VAL A 209 14.08 -22.79 -24.26
N SER A 210 15.06 -22.01 -23.79
CA SER A 210 14.94 -20.56 -23.52
C SER A 210 16.26 -19.86 -23.82
N ASN A 211 16.19 -18.61 -24.30
CA ASN A 211 17.36 -17.77 -24.56
C ASN A 211 18.21 -17.55 -23.29
N SER A 212 17.56 -17.52 -22.12
CA SER A 212 18.21 -17.40 -20.80
C SER A 212 19.18 -18.54 -20.50
N ASN A 213 18.98 -19.70 -21.12
CA ASN A 213 19.78 -20.90 -20.89
C ASN A 213 20.85 -21.11 -21.99
N THR A 214 21.14 -20.07 -22.76
CA THR A 214 22.20 -20.05 -23.77
C THR A 214 23.42 -19.26 -23.29
N GLY A 215 24.55 -19.38 -23.98
CA GLY A 215 25.72 -18.52 -23.75
C GLY A 215 25.68 -17.17 -24.49
N LEU A 216 24.54 -16.79 -25.05
CA LEU A 216 24.38 -15.56 -25.82
C LEU A 216 24.14 -14.36 -24.90
N GLU A 217 24.56 -13.19 -25.36
CA GLU A 217 24.21 -11.92 -24.68
C GLU A 217 22.70 -11.68 -24.73
N LEU A 218 22.13 -11.28 -23.60
CA LEU A 218 20.75 -10.83 -23.51
C LEU A 218 20.73 -9.29 -23.49
N PRO A 219 20.16 -8.62 -24.51
CA PRO A 219 19.96 -7.18 -24.46
C PRO A 219 18.94 -6.82 -23.36
N PRO A 220 18.86 -5.56 -22.91
CA PRO A 220 17.83 -5.11 -21.98
C PRO A 220 16.43 -5.51 -22.46
N HIS A 221 15.66 -6.17 -21.60
CA HIS A 221 14.32 -6.68 -21.89
C HIS A 221 13.47 -6.73 -20.62
N THR A 222 12.18 -6.97 -20.81
CA THR A 222 11.27 -7.37 -19.72
C THR A 222 10.92 -8.84 -19.90
N ASP A 223 10.75 -9.55 -18.78
CA ASP A 223 10.51 -10.98 -18.80
C ASP A 223 9.06 -11.34 -19.14
N LEU A 224 8.93 -12.44 -19.88
CA LEU A 224 7.65 -13.03 -20.27
C LEU A 224 6.66 -12.04 -20.93
N PRO A 225 7.09 -11.21 -21.91
CA PRO A 225 6.21 -10.22 -22.55
C PRO A 225 5.07 -10.86 -23.35
N THR A 226 5.13 -12.17 -23.57
CA THR A 226 4.08 -12.99 -24.21
C THR A 226 2.90 -13.29 -23.27
N ARG A 227 2.95 -12.89 -22.00
CA ARG A 227 1.85 -13.03 -21.03
C ARG A 227 1.01 -11.76 -21.01
N GLU A 228 -0.31 -11.92 -20.94
CA GLU A 228 -1.24 -10.80 -20.74
C GLU A 228 -0.98 -10.07 -19.43
N TYR A 229 -0.67 -10.84 -18.37
CA TYR A 229 -0.21 -10.32 -17.09
C TYR A 229 1.24 -10.71 -16.90
N GLN A 230 2.19 -9.83 -17.18
CA GLN A 230 3.62 -10.09 -16.92
C GLN A 230 3.90 -10.12 -15.40
N PRO A 231 4.98 -10.78 -14.94
CA PRO A 231 5.44 -10.65 -13.56
C PRO A 231 5.73 -9.18 -13.22
N GLY A 232 5.21 -8.71 -12.09
CA GLY A 232 5.45 -7.32 -11.63
C GLY A 232 6.82 -7.12 -11.00
N MET A 233 7.48 -8.20 -10.57
CA MET A 233 8.79 -8.19 -9.93
C MET A 233 9.53 -9.48 -10.29
N GLN A 234 10.85 -9.37 -10.45
CA GLN A 234 11.74 -10.49 -10.74
C GLN A 234 12.87 -10.52 -9.72
N LEU A 235 13.17 -11.70 -9.19
CA LEU A 235 14.29 -11.91 -8.27
C LEU A 235 15.29 -12.84 -8.95
N LEU A 236 16.56 -12.43 -8.98
CA LEU A 236 17.65 -13.22 -9.50
C LEU A 236 18.66 -13.45 -8.38
N HIS A 237 18.98 -14.71 -8.11
CA HIS A 237 19.90 -15.10 -7.06
C HIS A 237 21.11 -15.81 -7.66
N CYS A 238 22.29 -15.22 -7.48
CA CYS A 238 23.54 -15.80 -7.97
C CYS A 238 24.02 -16.91 -7.02
N ILE A 239 23.73 -18.17 -7.38
CA ILE A 239 24.25 -19.35 -6.67
C ILE A 239 25.73 -19.56 -6.97
N LYS A 240 26.14 -19.36 -8.23
CA LYS A 240 27.50 -19.62 -8.70
C LYS A 240 27.84 -18.76 -9.91
N ASN A 241 29.00 -18.12 -9.89
CA ASN A 241 29.58 -17.45 -11.06
C ASN A 241 31.03 -17.92 -11.27
N ASN A 242 31.25 -18.68 -12.34
CA ASN A 242 32.54 -19.28 -12.69
C ASN A 242 33.06 -18.83 -14.07
N VAL A 243 32.49 -17.78 -14.64
CA VAL A 243 32.82 -17.33 -16.00
C VAL A 243 33.42 -15.93 -15.98
N GLN A 244 34.20 -15.60 -17.01
CA GLN A 244 34.61 -14.23 -17.27
C GLN A 244 33.50 -13.54 -18.10
N GLY A 245 32.92 -12.45 -17.60
CA GLY A 245 31.75 -11.80 -18.18
C GLY A 245 30.46 -12.13 -17.42
N GLY A 246 29.32 -12.11 -18.11
CA GLY A 246 28.01 -12.36 -17.48
C GLY A 246 27.55 -11.26 -16.53
N ASN A 247 27.96 -10.02 -16.79
CA ASN A 247 27.58 -8.87 -15.98
C ASN A 247 26.08 -8.57 -16.14
N SER A 248 25.40 -8.28 -15.03
CA SER A 248 24.04 -7.77 -15.05
C SER A 248 24.02 -6.28 -15.42
N THR A 249 23.02 -5.88 -16.20
CA THR A 249 22.74 -4.47 -16.56
C THR A 249 21.27 -4.15 -16.25
N LEU A 250 20.99 -2.89 -15.91
CA LEU A 250 19.66 -2.36 -15.60
C LEU A 250 19.50 -1.01 -16.31
N VAL A 251 18.31 -0.72 -16.85
CA VAL A 251 17.97 0.50 -17.60
C VAL A 251 16.57 0.96 -17.22
#